data_AF-A0A8D8KHX4-F1
#
_entry.id   AF-A0A8D8KHX4-F1
#
_cell.length_a   1.000
_cell.length_b   1.000
_cell.length_c   1.000
_cell.angle_alpha   90.00
_cell.angle_beta   90.00
_cell.angle_gamma   90.00
#
_symmetry.space_group_name_H-M   'P 1'
#
loop_
_entity.id
_entity.type
_entity.pdbx_description
1 polymer ?
#
loop_
_entity_poly.entity_id
_entity_poly.type
_entity_poly.pdbx_seq_one_letter_code
_entity_poly.pdbx_strand_id
1 'polypeptide(L)'
;MSLLGKPLNYNRGSRRDARYRRLQSRVYNFLERPRGFRAIFYHVCVFFMVFTCLALSVFSTIQEYEEQAIAILFVMEIIVVIWFSIEFFLRLWSSGCRSRYQGAMGRLKFLKRPFCIIDIVTIIASIVVLVMGTSGQVFATSALRGLRFFQILRMVRMDRRGGTWKLLGSVVYAHRQELITTLYIGFLGLIFASFLVYLMEKDVDKTKFNNFAQALWWGVITLCTVGYGDMVPETWQGKIIASFCALLGISFFALPAGILGSGFALKVQQQQRQKHMIRRRQPAATLIQSLWRCYAADEHSLSEATWKIHQVPLPSPPPSRASSSFKHNASFVARLPTIRRHKSQSLHSPGNAKPPSGSGRSGRCPRVTDINASSENLAVNIETTESSDRRYRIVRFKIPFESIFKQMAPPTNATAPTATPDEDEE
;
A
#
# COMPACT_ATOMS: atom_id res chain seq x y z
N MET A 1 34.04 -14.34 3.93
CA MET A 1 33.84 -15.64 4.59
C MET A 1 32.39 -16.08 4.41
N SER A 2 32.14 -17.37 4.17
CA SER A 2 30.88 -18.00 4.61
C SER A 2 30.79 -17.97 6.14
N LEU A 3 29.62 -18.24 6.73
CA LEU A 3 29.49 -18.45 8.18
C LEU A 3 30.37 -19.62 8.70
N LEU A 4 30.86 -20.49 7.82
CA LEU A 4 31.87 -21.53 8.11
C LEU A 4 33.26 -21.23 7.50
N GLY A 5 33.69 -19.96 7.45
CA GLY A 5 35.08 -19.58 7.13
C GLY A 5 35.58 -19.81 5.69
N LYS A 6 34.90 -20.63 4.88
CA LYS A 6 35.32 -20.92 3.50
C LYS A 6 35.30 -19.65 2.63
N PRO A 7 36.31 -19.44 1.74
CA PRO A 7 36.29 -18.37 0.76
C PRO A 7 35.14 -18.60 -0.23
N LEU A 8 34.39 -17.54 -0.52
CA LEU A 8 33.35 -17.58 -1.54
C LEU A 8 34.02 -17.60 -2.92
N ASN A 9 34.17 -18.79 -3.51
CA ASN A 9 34.61 -18.95 -4.90
C ASN A 9 33.62 -18.25 -5.84
N TYR A 10 33.95 -17.01 -6.21
CA TYR A 10 33.16 -16.17 -7.10
C TYR A 10 33.35 -16.63 -8.55
N ASN A 11 32.78 -17.80 -8.85
CA ASN A 11 32.92 -18.48 -10.14
C ASN A 11 32.49 -17.55 -11.30
N ARG A 12 33.09 -17.68 -12.49
CA ARG A 12 32.86 -16.78 -13.65
C ARG A 12 31.38 -16.67 -14.03
N GLY A 13 30.60 -17.74 -13.80
CA GLY A 13 29.13 -17.76 -13.92
C GLY A 13 28.42 -16.76 -13.00
N SER A 14 28.89 -16.56 -11.76
CA SER A 14 28.34 -15.58 -10.81
C SER A 14 28.47 -14.13 -11.31
N ARG A 15 29.54 -13.80 -12.05
CA ARG A 15 29.67 -12.46 -12.70
C ARG A 15 28.72 -12.28 -13.89
N ARG A 16 28.32 -13.36 -14.59
CA ARG A 16 27.27 -13.32 -15.62
C ARG A 16 25.89 -13.19 -14.98
N ASP A 17 25.60 -13.99 -13.95
CA ASP A 17 24.36 -13.92 -13.16
C ASP A 17 24.18 -12.53 -12.51
N ALA A 18 25.24 -11.94 -11.93
CA ALA A 18 25.18 -10.58 -11.39
C ALA A 18 24.88 -9.51 -12.45
N ARG A 19 25.43 -9.61 -13.67
CA ARG A 19 25.10 -8.71 -14.79
C ARG A 19 23.66 -8.92 -15.28
N TYR A 20 23.25 -10.17 -15.43
CA TYR A 20 21.88 -10.57 -15.78
C TYR A 20 20.86 -10.02 -14.78
N ARG A 21 21.02 -10.28 -13.47
CA ARG A 21 20.13 -9.76 -12.42
C ARG A 21 20.10 -8.23 -12.34
N ARG A 22 21.23 -7.56 -12.60
CA ARG A 22 21.28 -6.09 -12.71
C ARG A 22 20.43 -5.59 -13.90
N LEU A 23 20.55 -6.21 -15.08
CA LEU A 23 19.74 -5.88 -16.25
C LEU A 23 18.25 -6.15 -15.99
N GLN A 24 17.93 -7.34 -15.49
CA GLN A 24 16.59 -7.77 -15.12
C GLN A 24 15.93 -6.78 -14.14
N SER A 25 16.68 -6.34 -13.12
CA SER A 25 16.23 -5.30 -12.17
C SER A 25 16.08 -3.91 -12.81
N ARG A 26 16.95 -3.51 -13.75
CA ARG A 26 16.77 -2.25 -14.50
C ARG A 26 15.49 -2.27 -15.32
N VAL A 27 15.26 -3.32 -16.11
CA VAL A 27 14.05 -3.49 -16.94
C VAL A 27 12.80 -3.54 -16.05
N TYR A 28 12.81 -4.32 -14.97
CA TYR A 28 11.71 -4.37 -14.01
C TYR A 28 11.41 -3.01 -13.38
N ASN A 29 12.45 -2.23 -13.03
CA ASN A 29 12.26 -0.90 -12.48
C ASN A 29 11.73 0.09 -13.54
N PHE A 30 12.24 0.06 -14.78
CA PHE A 30 11.78 0.91 -15.88
C PHE A 30 10.29 0.68 -16.19
N LEU A 31 9.88 -0.59 -16.35
CA LEU A 31 8.51 -0.99 -16.66
C LEU A 31 7.57 -0.84 -15.46
N GLU A 32 7.94 -1.28 -14.26
CA GLU A 32 7.01 -1.31 -13.11
C GLU A 32 7.07 -0.05 -12.25
N ARG A 33 8.22 0.61 -12.06
CA ARG A 33 8.38 1.84 -11.24
C ARG A 33 9.08 2.92 -12.07
N PRO A 34 8.41 3.53 -13.06
CA PRO A 34 8.98 4.63 -13.82
C PRO A 34 9.52 5.71 -12.89
N ARG A 35 10.78 6.07 -13.11
CA ARG A 35 11.52 7.11 -12.40
C ARG A 35 12.43 7.80 -13.39
N GLY A 36 12.45 9.12 -13.34
CA GLY A 36 13.19 9.95 -14.29
C GLY A 36 12.50 10.05 -15.66
N PHE A 37 12.94 11.03 -16.44
CA PHE A 37 12.29 11.48 -17.66
C PHE A 37 12.08 10.38 -18.70
N ARG A 38 13.12 9.57 -19.00
CA ARG A 38 13.06 8.53 -20.06
C ARG A 38 11.96 7.47 -19.82
N ALA A 39 11.74 7.08 -18.57
CA ALA A 39 10.71 6.11 -18.23
C ALA A 39 9.31 6.73 -18.33
N ILE A 40 9.15 7.98 -17.87
CA ILE A 40 7.88 8.71 -17.99
C ILE A 40 7.52 8.90 -19.46
N PHE A 41 8.48 9.35 -20.29
CA PHE A 41 8.32 9.51 -21.74
C PHE A 41 7.82 8.22 -22.41
N TYR A 42 8.42 7.06 -22.10
CA TYR A 42 7.94 5.76 -22.59
C TYR A 42 6.46 5.50 -22.26
N HIS A 43 6.04 5.68 -21.00
CA HIS A 43 4.63 5.41 -20.63
C HIS A 43 3.67 6.45 -21.23
N VAL A 44 4.13 7.69 -21.45
CA VAL A 44 3.37 8.74 -22.16
C VAL A 44 3.21 8.40 -23.64
N CYS A 45 4.25 7.93 -24.34
CA CYS A 45 4.14 7.45 -25.71
C CYS A 45 3.19 6.25 -25.81
N VAL A 46 3.28 5.28 -24.89
CA VAL A 46 2.33 4.15 -24.83
C VAL A 46 0.90 4.61 -24.52
N PHE A 47 0.73 5.64 -23.69
CA PHE A 47 -0.58 6.26 -23.45
C PHE A 47 -1.16 6.86 -24.73
N PHE A 48 -0.40 7.71 -25.46
CA PHE A 48 -0.86 8.29 -26.72
C PHE A 48 -1.15 7.23 -27.80
N MET A 49 -0.35 6.15 -27.87
CA MET A 49 -0.60 5.03 -28.78
C MET A 49 -1.92 4.32 -28.47
N VAL A 50 -2.22 4.05 -27.19
CA VAL A 50 -3.53 3.48 -26.77
C VAL A 50 -4.67 4.47 -27.01
N PHE A 51 -4.47 5.75 -26.70
CA PHE A 51 -5.48 6.80 -26.87
C PHE A 51 -5.84 7.00 -28.35
N THR A 52 -4.86 7.01 -29.24
CA THR A 52 -5.07 7.10 -30.69
C THR A 52 -5.83 5.88 -31.21
N CYS A 53 -5.50 4.67 -30.73
CA CYS A 53 -6.25 3.46 -31.06
C CYS A 53 -7.73 3.54 -30.60
N LEU A 54 -8.00 4.08 -29.41
CA LEU A 54 -9.37 4.30 -28.92
C LEU A 54 -10.10 5.36 -29.77
N ALA A 55 -9.44 6.48 -30.09
CA ALA A 55 -10.01 7.53 -30.94
C ALA A 55 -10.37 7.00 -32.33
N LEU A 56 -9.48 6.24 -32.98
CA LEU A 56 -9.76 5.56 -34.24
C LEU A 56 -10.93 4.56 -34.12
N SER A 57 -11.08 3.87 -32.98
CA SER A 57 -12.25 3.02 -32.74
C SER A 57 -13.56 3.81 -32.68
N VAL A 58 -13.55 5.06 -32.22
CA VAL A 58 -14.72 5.96 -32.24
C VAL A 58 -14.96 6.51 -33.65
N PHE A 59 -13.92 6.90 -34.39
CA PHE A 59 -14.07 7.28 -35.80
C PHE A 59 -14.63 6.13 -36.65
N SER A 60 -14.26 4.87 -36.36
CA SER A 60 -14.83 3.68 -37.02
C SER A 60 -16.28 3.34 -36.63
N THR A 61 -16.99 4.22 -35.92
CA THR A 61 -18.47 4.18 -35.78
C THR A 61 -19.18 5.30 -36.54
N ILE A 62 -18.45 6.19 -37.22
CA ILE A 62 -19.00 7.25 -38.04
C ILE A 62 -19.00 6.76 -39.49
N GLN A 63 -20.20 6.63 -40.08
CA GLN A 63 -20.41 6.01 -41.40
C GLN A 63 -19.60 6.68 -42.54
N GLU A 64 -19.36 8.00 -42.44
CA GLU A 64 -18.55 8.77 -43.40
C GLU A 64 -17.07 8.35 -43.45
N TYR A 65 -16.50 7.88 -42.33
CA TYR A 65 -15.08 7.55 -42.19
C TYR A 65 -14.82 6.05 -41.93
N GLU A 66 -15.86 5.22 -41.97
CA GLU A 66 -15.82 3.83 -41.47
C GLU A 66 -14.72 3.00 -42.15
N GLU A 67 -14.68 2.95 -43.49
CA GLU A 67 -13.72 2.12 -44.23
C GLU A 67 -12.26 2.53 -43.97
N GLN A 68 -11.97 3.83 -44.05
CA GLN A 68 -10.63 4.39 -43.81
C GLN A 68 -10.19 4.16 -42.36
N ALA A 69 -11.10 4.41 -41.41
CA ALA A 69 -10.82 4.21 -39.99
C ALA A 69 -10.60 2.73 -39.65
N ILE A 70 -11.38 1.80 -40.23
CA ILE A 70 -11.18 0.35 -40.04
C ILE A 70 -9.82 -0.11 -40.59
N ALA A 71 -9.43 0.34 -41.79
CA ALA A 71 -8.15 -0.01 -42.38
C ALA A 71 -6.95 0.47 -41.53
N ILE A 72 -6.97 1.74 -41.11
CA ILE A 72 -5.92 2.31 -40.24
C ILE A 72 -5.93 1.64 -38.85
N LEU A 73 -7.11 1.37 -38.30
CA LEU A 73 -7.27 0.69 -37.01
C LEU A 73 -6.70 -0.72 -37.05
N PHE A 74 -6.90 -1.49 -38.12
CA PHE A 74 -6.34 -2.84 -38.25
C PHE A 74 -4.81 -2.84 -38.23
N VAL A 75 -4.16 -1.92 -38.95
CA VAL A 75 -2.70 -1.76 -38.93
C VAL A 75 -2.20 -1.34 -37.54
N MET A 76 -2.86 -0.36 -36.91
CA MET A 76 -2.54 0.10 -35.56
C MET A 76 -2.72 -1.00 -34.52
N GLU A 77 -3.76 -1.83 -34.65
CA GLU A 77 -4.06 -2.97 -33.77
C GLU A 77 -2.93 -4.01 -33.79
N ILE A 78 -2.39 -4.30 -34.98
CA ILE A 78 -1.23 -5.20 -35.14
C ILE A 78 0.02 -4.63 -34.44
N ILE A 79 0.33 -3.34 -34.66
CA ILE A 79 1.47 -2.68 -34.01
C ILE A 79 1.30 -2.72 -32.48
N VAL A 80 0.11 -2.40 -32.00
CA VAL A 80 -0.26 -2.35 -30.59
C VAL A 80 -0.16 -3.72 -29.91
N VAL A 81 -0.68 -4.80 -30.53
CA VAL A 81 -0.63 -6.14 -29.94
C VAL A 81 0.80 -6.70 -29.91
N ILE A 82 1.61 -6.44 -30.95
CA ILE A 82 3.02 -6.84 -30.97
C ILE A 82 3.78 -6.12 -29.85
N TRP A 83 3.61 -4.79 -29.73
CA TRP A 83 4.24 -4.01 -28.67
C TRP A 83 3.84 -4.48 -27.28
N PHE A 84 2.56 -4.79 -27.04
CA PHE A 84 2.08 -5.25 -25.73
C PHE A 84 2.49 -6.67 -25.40
N SER A 85 2.56 -7.56 -26.40
CA SER A 85 3.12 -8.91 -26.23
C SER A 85 4.58 -8.83 -25.81
N ILE A 86 5.40 -8.04 -26.51
CA ILE A 86 6.82 -7.81 -26.16
C ILE A 86 6.94 -7.21 -24.76
N GLU A 87 6.16 -6.16 -24.44
CA GLU A 87 6.21 -5.52 -23.13
C GLU A 87 5.79 -6.49 -22.00
N PHE A 88 4.76 -7.30 -22.22
CA PHE A 88 4.28 -8.31 -21.28
C PHE A 88 5.32 -9.40 -21.03
N PHE A 89 5.94 -9.96 -22.08
CA PHE A 89 7.02 -10.94 -21.94
C PHE A 89 8.25 -10.34 -21.24
N LEU A 90 8.65 -9.12 -21.57
CA LEU A 90 9.73 -8.40 -20.87
C LEU A 90 9.39 -8.17 -19.39
N ARG A 91 8.13 -7.89 -19.05
CA ARG A 91 7.66 -7.72 -17.66
C ARG A 91 7.66 -9.05 -16.91
N LEU A 92 7.17 -10.13 -17.53
CA LEU A 92 7.17 -11.48 -16.95
C LEU A 92 8.60 -11.98 -16.72
N TRP A 93 9.49 -11.83 -17.70
CA TRP A 93 10.91 -12.16 -17.59
C TRP A 93 11.60 -11.33 -16.49
N SER A 94 11.37 -10.01 -16.47
CA SER A 94 12.02 -9.11 -15.52
C SER A 94 11.49 -9.25 -14.08
N SER A 95 10.27 -9.74 -13.88
CA SER A 95 9.68 -10.00 -12.55
C SER A 95 10.55 -10.88 -11.64
N GLY A 96 11.31 -11.82 -12.24
CA GLY A 96 12.22 -12.73 -11.55
C GLY A 96 13.42 -12.07 -10.86
N CYS A 97 13.61 -10.75 -10.99
CA CYS A 97 14.61 -10.01 -10.21
C CYS A 97 14.27 -9.93 -8.71
N ARG A 98 13.00 -10.19 -8.33
CA ARG A 98 12.57 -10.30 -6.93
C ARG A 98 12.55 -11.74 -6.48
N SER A 99 13.13 -12.03 -5.32
CA SER A 99 13.09 -13.35 -4.65
C SER A 99 11.68 -13.97 -4.60
N ARG A 100 10.63 -13.17 -4.32
CA ARG A 100 9.21 -13.62 -4.30
C ARG A 100 8.69 -14.21 -5.62
N TYR A 101 9.33 -13.91 -6.75
CA TYR A 101 8.89 -14.30 -8.11
C TYR A 101 9.95 -15.11 -8.87
N GLN A 102 10.88 -15.76 -8.16
CA GLN A 102 11.88 -16.65 -8.76
C GLN A 102 11.28 -18.03 -9.10
N GLY A 103 11.85 -18.68 -10.12
CA GLY A 103 11.34 -19.95 -10.65
C GLY A 103 10.01 -19.84 -11.41
N ALA A 104 9.53 -20.95 -11.97
CA ALA A 104 8.27 -21.00 -12.71
C ALA A 104 7.06 -20.67 -11.82
N MET A 105 7.00 -21.27 -10.62
CA MET A 105 5.92 -21.03 -9.66
C MET A 105 5.88 -19.57 -9.14
N GLY A 106 7.05 -18.94 -9.00
CA GLY A 106 7.15 -17.51 -8.69
C GLY A 106 6.61 -16.62 -9.81
N ARG A 107 6.89 -16.96 -11.08
CA ARG A 107 6.33 -16.25 -12.24
C ARG A 107 4.81 -16.45 -12.37
N LEU A 108 4.29 -17.66 -12.13
CA LEU A 108 2.85 -17.90 -12.09
C LEU A 108 2.15 -17.07 -11.00
N LYS A 109 2.79 -16.92 -9.83
CA LYS A 109 2.34 -16.02 -8.75
C LYS A 109 2.40 -14.52 -9.13
N PHE A 110 3.22 -14.14 -10.12
CA PHE A 110 3.20 -12.79 -10.71
C PHE A 110 2.03 -12.61 -11.69
N LEU A 111 1.75 -13.61 -12.53
CA LEU A 111 0.61 -13.61 -13.47
C LEU A 111 -0.74 -13.45 -12.78
N LYS A 112 -0.95 -14.08 -11.61
CA LYS A 112 -2.18 -13.97 -10.79
C LYS A 112 -2.47 -12.58 -10.20
N ARG A 113 -1.73 -11.52 -10.57
CA ARG A 113 -2.03 -10.12 -10.19
C ARG A 113 -3.12 -9.54 -11.10
N PRO A 114 -4.10 -8.78 -10.59
CA PRO A 114 -5.25 -8.30 -11.39
C PRO A 114 -4.83 -7.52 -12.64
N PHE A 115 -3.89 -6.57 -12.53
CA PHE A 115 -3.39 -5.82 -13.70
C PHE A 115 -2.59 -6.67 -14.70
N CYS A 116 -2.02 -7.80 -14.29
CA CYS A 116 -1.40 -8.75 -15.22
C CYS A 116 -2.46 -9.62 -15.91
N ILE A 117 -3.55 -9.98 -15.22
CA ILE A 117 -4.70 -10.65 -15.81
C ILE A 117 -5.36 -9.74 -16.86
N ILE A 118 -5.58 -8.46 -16.57
CA ILE A 118 -6.11 -7.48 -17.55
C ILE A 118 -5.21 -7.41 -18.79
N ASP A 119 -3.88 -7.36 -18.62
CA ASP A 119 -2.95 -7.32 -19.76
C ASP A 119 -3.06 -8.58 -20.62
N ILE A 120 -3.13 -9.76 -20.02
CA ILE A 120 -3.33 -11.05 -20.72
C ILE A 120 -4.67 -11.06 -21.47
N VAL A 121 -5.77 -10.69 -20.80
CA VAL A 121 -7.11 -10.65 -21.40
C VAL A 121 -7.15 -9.67 -22.57
N THR A 122 -6.55 -8.49 -22.44
CA THR A 122 -6.48 -7.53 -23.56
C THR A 122 -5.64 -8.04 -24.72
N ILE A 123 -4.49 -8.69 -24.49
CA ILE A 123 -3.67 -9.29 -25.56
C ILE A 123 -4.44 -10.42 -26.26
N ILE A 124 -5.06 -11.34 -25.51
CA ILE A 124 -5.85 -12.44 -26.08
C ILE A 124 -7.03 -11.91 -26.90
N ALA A 125 -7.80 -10.96 -26.35
CA ALA A 125 -8.91 -10.34 -27.09
C ALA A 125 -8.44 -9.67 -28.39
N SER A 126 -7.29 -9.00 -28.37
CA SER A 126 -6.68 -8.38 -29.57
C SER A 126 -6.28 -9.43 -30.62
N ILE A 127 -5.73 -10.57 -30.21
CA ILE A 127 -5.38 -11.66 -31.13
C ILE A 127 -6.65 -12.27 -31.74
N VAL A 128 -7.69 -12.49 -30.95
CA VAL A 128 -9.00 -12.98 -31.43
C VAL A 128 -9.62 -12.02 -32.45
N VAL A 129 -9.61 -10.71 -32.17
CA VAL A 129 -10.03 -9.64 -33.11
C VAL A 129 -9.30 -9.75 -34.44
N LEU A 130 -7.96 -9.85 -34.42
CA LEU A 130 -7.16 -9.90 -35.64
C LEU A 130 -7.42 -11.17 -36.46
N VAL A 131 -7.47 -12.34 -35.82
CA VAL A 131 -7.75 -13.62 -36.50
C VAL A 131 -9.15 -13.63 -37.11
N MET A 132 -10.18 -13.19 -36.37
CA MET A 132 -11.55 -13.09 -36.90
C MET A 132 -11.68 -12.04 -38.02
N GLY A 133 -10.95 -10.92 -37.93
CA GLY A 133 -10.92 -9.91 -38.98
C GLY A 133 -10.36 -10.45 -40.30
N THR A 134 -9.36 -11.34 -40.26
CA THR A 134 -8.79 -11.95 -41.48
C THR A 134 -9.66 -13.03 -42.11
N SER A 135 -10.61 -13.64 -41.40
CA SER A 135 -11.38 -14.77 -41.90
C SER A 135 -12.60 -14.40 -42.76
N GLY A 136 -12.88 -13.10 -42.92
CA GLY A 136 -13.92 -12.56 -43.82
C GLY A 136 -15.37 -12.97 -43.49
N GLN A 137 -15.61 -13.72 -42.41
CA GLN A 137 -16.94 -14.21 -42.10
C GLN A 137 -17.86 -13.08 -41.63
N VAL A 138 -19.08 -13.02 -42.18
CA VAL A 138 -20.02 -11.91 -41.94
C VAL A 138 -20.40 -11.76 -40.45
N PHE A 139 -20.42 -12.87 -39.70
CA PHE A 139 -20.58 -12.90 -38.24
C PHE A 139 -19.47 -12.17 -37.46
N ALA A 140 -18.28 -12.00 -38.06
CA ALA A 140 -17.19 -11.26 -37.44
C ALA A 140 -17.56 -9.79 -37.23
N THR A 141 -18.32 -9.14 -38.12
CA THR A 141 -18.63 -7.70 -38.02
C THR A 141 -19.30 -7.32 -36.69
N SER A 142 -20.33 -8.08 -36.27
CA SER A 142 -21.01 -7.91 -34.98
C SER A 142 -20.12 -8.28 -33.78
N ALA A 143 -19.35 -9.36 -33.88
CA ALA A 143 -18.44 -9.79 -32.81
C ALA A 143 -17.29 -8.77 -32.60
N LEU A 144 -16.69 -8.28 -33.69
CA LEU A 144 -15.65 -7.25 -33.70
C LEU A 144 -16.15 -5.95 -33.06
N ARG A 145 -17.41 -5.55 -33.29
CA ARG A 145 -18.03 -4.38 -32.65
C ARG A 145 -18.09 -4.52 -31.13
N GLY A 146 -18.46 -5.69 -30.61
CA GLY A 146 -18.40 -5.98 -29.17
C GLY A 146 -16.96 -6.04 -28.64
N LEU A 147 -16.03 -6.59 -29.42
CA LEU A 147 -14.62 -6.70 -29.02
C LEU A 147 -13.90 -5.35 -28.89
N ARG A 148 -14.38 -4.29 -29.58
CA ARG A 148 -13.92 -2.89 -29.35
C ARG A 148 -14.02 -2.47 -27.87
N PHE A 149 -14.96 -3.03 -27.10
CA PHE A 149 -15.05 -2.76 -25.65
C PHE A 149 -13.80 -3.21 -24.86
N PHE A 150 -13.15 -4.31 -25.26
CA PHE A 150 -11.89 -4.74 -24.64
C PHE A 150 -10.72 -3.78 -24.91
N GLN A 151 -10.82 -2.91 -25.93
CA GLN A 151 -9.81 -1.88 -26.19
C GLN A 151 -9.83 -0.80 -25.08
N ILE A 152 -10.99 -0.51 -24.48
CA ILE A 152 -11.10 0.42 -23.33
C ILE A 152 -10.31 -0.11 -22.12
N LEU A 153 -10.29 -1.43 -21.90
CA LEU A 153 -9.49 -2.06 -20.83
C LEU A 153 -7.97 -1.81 -21.00
N ARG A 154 -7.50 -1.49 -22.21
CA ARG A 154 -6.09 -1.11 -22.45
C ARG A 154 -5.70 0.20 -21.78
N MET A 155 -6.66 1.08 -21.47
CA MET A 155 -6.41 2.27 -20.64
C MET A 155 -6.31 1.90 -19.16
N VAL A 156 -7.14 0.98 -18.67
CA VAL A 156 -7.16 0.56 -17.25
C VAL A 156 -5.81 0.01 -16.80
N ARG A 157 -5.09 -0.72 -17.67
CA ARG A 157 -3.75 -1.26 -17.36
C ARG A 157 -2.66 -0.18 -17.23
N MET A 158 -2.94 1.08 -17.57
CA MET A 158 -2.01 2.20 -17.36
C MET A 158 -1.72 2.45 -15.86
N ASP A 159 -2.69 2.20 -14.95
CA ASP A 159 -2.39 2.08 -13.51
C ASP A 159 -1.80 0.70 -13.19
N ARG A 160 -0.54 0.50 -13.61
CA ARG A 160 0.24 -0.74 -13.50
C ARG A 160 0.38 -1.28 -12.06
N ARG A 161 -0.05 -0.53 -11.04
CA ARG A 161 0.09 -0.87 -9.61
C ARG A 161 -1.22 -0.90 -8.83
N GLY A 162 -2.31 -0.40 -9.39
CA GLY A 162 -3.46 0.02 -8.61
C GLY A 162 -3.07 1.08 -7.59
N GLY A 163 -2.17 2.00 -7.93
CA GLY A 163 -1.72 3.06 -7.02
C GLY A 163 -2.86 4.03 -6.72
N THR A 164 -3.56 4.44 -7.77
CA THR A 164 -4.75 5.30 -7.70
C THR A 164 -5.89 4.55 -7.02
N TRP A 165 -6.15 3.30 -7.43
CA TRP A 165 -7.20 2.45 -6.85
C TRP A 165 -6.99 2.18 -5.34
N LYS A 166 -5.76 1.95 -4.89
CA LYS A 166 -5.44 1.81 -3.45
C LYS A 166 -5.57 3.13 -2.69
N LEU A 167 -5.20 4.25 -3.31
CA LEU A 167 -5.34 5.57 -2.69
C LEU A 167 -6.83 5.89 -2.47
N LEU A 168 -7.62 5.79 -3.54
CA LEU A 168 -9.08 5.96 -3.58
C LEU A 168 -9.78 5.02 -2.61
N GLY A 169 -9.59 3.70 -2.75
CA GLY A 169 -10.21 2.71 -1.88
C GLY A 169 -9.88 2.91 -0.39
N SER A 170 -8.68 3.41 -0.07
CA SER A 170 -8.31 3.74 1.31
C SER A 170 -8.84 5.11 1.79
N VAL A 171 -9.24 6.03 0.91
CA VAL A 171 -10.01 7.24 1.29
C VAL A 171 -11.48 6.86 1.49
N VAL A 172 -12.08 6.18 0.51
CA VAL A 172 -13.46 5.64 0.58
C VAL A 172 -13.65 4.79 1.84
N TYR A 173 -12.72 3.89 2.14
CA TYR A 173 -12.79 3.08 3.36
C TYR A 173 -12.67 3.92 4.64
N ALA A 174 -11.81 4.94 4.67
CA ALA A 174 -11.67 5.81 5.84
C ALA A 174 -12.97 6.59 6.14
N HIS A 175 -13.61 7.13 5.09
CA HIS A 175 -14.84 7.92 5.18
C HIS A 175 -16.13 7.11 4.90
N ARG A 176 -16.07 5.78 5.02
CA ARG A 176 -17.17 4.88 4.61
C ARG A 176 -18.49 5.18 5.30
N GLN A 177 -18.47 5.56 6.58
CA GLN A 177 -19.69 5.89 7.32
C GLN A 177 -20.35 7.16 6.78
N GLU A 178 -19.57 8.22 6.58
CA GLU A 178 -20.03 9.50 6.04
C GLU A 178 -20.60 9.34 4.62
N LEU A 179 -19.92 8.54 3.78
CA LEU A 179 -20.37 8.22 2.43
C LEU A 179 -21.65 7.37 2.40
N ILE A 180 -21.76 6.35 3.26
CA ILE A 180 -22.98 5.53 3.35
C ILE A 180 -24.16 6.35 3.87
N THR A 181 -23.97 7.16 4.93
CA THR A 181 -25.03 8.02 5.46
C THR A 181 -25.52 9.04 4.43
N THR A 182 -24.61 9.70 3.70
CA THR A 182 -24.99 10.71 2.70
C THR A 182 -25.68 10.10 1.48
N LEU A 183 -25.21 8.95 0.98
CA LEU A 183 -25.89 8.20 -0.08
C LEU A 183 -27.25 7.66 0.35
N TYR A 184 -27.37 7.17 1.59
CA TYR A 184 -28.65 6.68 2.15
C TYR A 184 -29.69 7.79 2.24
N ILE A 185 -29.35 8.94 2.84
CA ILE A 185 -30.26 10.09 2.96
C ILE A 185 -30.57 10.66 1.57
N GLY A 186 -29.58 10.76 0.68
CA GLY A 186 -29.78 11.20 -0.70
C GLY A 186 -30.73 10.28 -1.47
N PHE A 187 -30.58 8.96 -1.36
CA PHE A 187 -31.46 7.99 -2.03
C PHE A 187 -32.88 8.00 -1.45
N LEU A 188 -33.03 8.10 -0.12
CA LEU A 188 -34.35 8.25 0.51
C LEU A 188 -35.04 9.55 0.05
N GLY A 189 -34.30 10.66 -0.02
CA GLY A 189 -34.76 11.94 -0.55
C GLY A 189 -35.14 11.87 -2.03
N LEU A 190 -34.37 11.14 -2.85
CA LEU A 190 -34.68 10.88 -4.27
C LEU A 190 -36.02 10.16 -4.43
N ILE A 191 -36.23 9.05 -3.72
CA ILE A 191 -37.49 8.29 -3.79
C ILE A 191 -38.67 9.15 -3.32
N PHE A 192 -38.51 9.87 -2.20
CA PHE A 192 -39.55 10.73 -1.64
C PHE A 192 -39.91 11.90 -2.57
N ALA A 193 -38.91 12.61 -3.11
CA ALA A 193 -39.12 13.71 -4.05
C ALA A 193 -39.82 13.24 -5.34
N SER A 194 -39.35 12.13 -5.90
CA SER A 194 -39.95 11.52 -7.11
C SER A 194 -41.39 11.11 -6.86
N PHE A 195 -41.70 10.57 -5.68
CA PHE A 195 -43.06 10.16 -5.31
C PHE A 195 -44.00 11.35 -5.12
N LEU A 196 -43.56 12.41 -4.42
CA LEU A 196 -44.39 13.61 -4.26
C LEU A 196 -44.68 14.30 -5.60
N VAL A 197 -43.67 14.46 -6.47
CA VAL A 197 -43.89 15.06 -7.79
C VAL A 197 -44.77 14.17 -8.67
N TYR A 198 -44.60 12.85 -8.64
CA TYR A 198 -45.51 11.91 -9.29
C TYR A 198 -46.97 12.11 -8.84
N LEU A 199 -47.23 12.19 -7.53
CA LEU A 199 -48.58 12.37 -7.01
C LEU A 199 -49.25 13.70 -7.44
N MET A 200 -48.47 14.76 -7.67
CA MET A 200 -48.99 16.06 -8.11
C MET A 200 -49.19 16.15 -9.63
N GLU A 201 -48.42 15.40 -10.42
CA GLU A 201 -48.38 15.52 -11.87
C GLU A 201 -49.11 14.38 -12.62
N LYS A 202 -49.41 13.25 -11.95
CA LYS A 202 -49.98 12.03 -12.57
C LYS A 202 -51.37 12.21 -13.19
N ASP A 203 -52.19 13.14 -12.69
CA ASP A 203 -53.59 13.32 -13.10
C ASP A 203 -53.77 14.49 -14.08
N VAL A 204 -52.70 14.91 -14.76
CA VAL A 204 -52.69 16.10 -15.63
C VAL A 204 -52.25 15.72 -17.04
N ASP A 205 -53.17 15.78 -18.00
CA ASP A 205 -53.01 15.29 -19.39
C ASP A 205 -51.83 15.88 -20.18
N LYS A 206 -51.24 16.99 -19.71
CA LYS A 206 -50.10 17.66 -20.35
C LYS A 206 -48.74 17.21 -19.85
N THR A 207 -48.67 16.40 -18.79
CA THR A 207 -47.40 16.00 -18.17
C THR A 207 -46.84 14.73 -18.80
N LYS A 208 -45.57 14.43 -18.50
CA LYS A 208 -44.89 13.20 -18.94
C LYS A 208 -44.72 12.18 -17.80
N PHE A 209 -45.45 12.35 -16.70
CA PHE A 209 -45.33 11.57 -15.47
C PHE A 209 -46.34 10.42 -15.41
N ASN A 210 -46.42 9.62 -16.48
CA ASN A 210 -47.42 8.55 -16.64
C ASN A 210 -47.18 7.37 -15.68
N ASN A 211 -45.96 7.23 -15.16
CA ASN A 211 -45.63 6.21 -14.17
C ASN A 211 -44.51 6.68 -13.21
N PHE A 212 -44.40 5.99 -12.08
CA PHE A 212 -43.39 6.30 -11.06
C PHE A 212 -41.93 6.19 -11.56
N ALA A 213 -41.64 5.33 -12.55
CA ALA A 213 -40.29 5.21 -13.10
C ALA A 213 -39.86 6.46 -13.91
N GLN A 214 -40.80 7.14 -14.59
CA GLN A 214 -40.56 8.43 -15.24
C GLN A 214 -40.32 9.54 -14.21
N ALA A 215 -41.08 9.55 -13.11
CA ALA A 215 -40.83 10.48 -12.00
C ALA A 215 -39.47 10.23 -11.32
N LEU A 216 -39.06 8.96 -11.21
CA LEU A 216 -37.73 8.60 -10.70
C LEU A 216 -36.60 9.00 -11.64
N TRP A 217 -36.78 8.86 -12.96
CA TRP A 217 -35.85 9.40 -13.97
C TRP A 217 -35.68 10.91 -13.81
N TRP A 218 -36.78 11.66 -13.76
CA TRP A 218 -36.76 13.09 -13.49
C TRP A 218 -36.02 13.43 -12.18
N GLY A 219 -36.30 12.68 -11.10
CA GLY A 219 -35.63 12.85 -9.81
C GLY A 219 -34.12 12.66 -9.90
N VAL A 220 -33.65 11.62 -10.58
CA VAL A 220 -32.21 11.37 -10.79
C VAL A 220 -31.56 12.50 -11.59
N ILE A 221 -32.16 12.89 -12.71
CA ILE A 221 -31.63 13.95 -13.59
C ILE A 221 -31.62 15.33 -12.89
N THR A 222 -32.60 15.60 -12.02
CA THR A 222 -32.70 16.85 -11.26
C THR A 222 -31.74 16.88 -10.08
N LEU A 223 -31.71 15.84 -9.23
CA LEU A 223 -30.85 15.82 -8.03
C LEU A 223 -29.36 15.66 -8.36
N CYS A 224 -29.01 15.03 -9.49
CA CYS A 224 -27.65 15.02 -10.03
C CYS A 224 -27.29 16.31 -10.80
N THR A 225 -28.16 17.33 -10.81
CA THR A 225 -27.95 18.63 -11.48
C THR A 225 -27.67 18.54 -13.00
N VAL A 226 -28.17 17.48 -13.66
CA VAL A 226 -28.01 17.28 -15.12
C VAL A 226 -29.05 18.10 -15.89
N GLY A 227 -30.31 18.07 -15.48
CA GLY A 227 -31.35 18.97 -15.95
C GLY A 227 -31.61 18.97 -17.46
N TYR A 228 -31.82 17.81 -18.09
CA TYR A 228 -32.09 17.72 -19.54
C TYR A 228 -33.32 18.50 -20.03
N GLY A 229 -34.30 18.78 -19.16
CA GLY A 229 -35.54 19.49 -19.53
C GLY A 229 -36.52 18.66 -20.36
N ASP A 230 -36.26 17.36 -20.54
CA ASP A 230 -37.12 16.41 -21.23
C ASP A 230 -38.43 16.16 -20.46
N MET A 231 -38.36 16.13 -19.13
CA MET A 231 -39.50 16.07 -18.21
C MET A 231 -39.37 17.19 -17.17
N VAL A 232 -40.46 17.93 -16.93
CA VAL A 232 -40.54 19.04 -15.97
C VAL A 232 -41.95 19.01 -15.37
N PRO A 233 -42.14 19.16 -14.04
CA PRO A 233 -43.48 19.34 -13.48
C PRO A 233 -44.12 20.59 -14.06
N GLU A 234 -45.39 20.50 -14.47
CA GLU A 234 -46.13 21.63 -15.05
C GLU A 234 -47.06 22.32 -14.05
N THR A 235 -47.58 21.59 -13.06
CA THR A 235 -48.47 22.18 -12.06
C THR A 235 -47.70 23.13 -11.14
N TRP A 236 -48.38 24.17 -10.63
CA TRP A 236 -47.79 25.09 -9.65
C TRP A 236 -47.38 24.37 -8.35
N GLN A 237 -48.18 23.39 -7.92
CA GLN A 237 -47.92 22.58 -6.72
C GLN A 237 -46.69 21.68 -6.92
N GLY A 238 -46.62 20.96 -8.04
CA GLY A 238 -45.46 20.16 -8.44
C GLY A 238 -44.19 21.01 -8.59
N LYS A 239 -44.27 22.22 -9.18
CA LYS A 239 -43.15 23.18 -9.28
C LYS A 239 -42.64 23.62 -7.89
N ILE A 240 -43.52 23.92 -6.93
CA ILE A 240 -43.11 24.27 -5.56
C ILE A 240 -42.44 23.09 -4.86
N ILE A 241 -43.06 21.91 -4.89
CA ILE A 241 -42.55 20.69 -4.25
C ILE A 241 -41.20 20.29 -4.86
N ALA A 242 -41.10 20.28 -6.19
CA ALA A 242 -39.86 20.02 -6.92
C ALA A 242 -38.75 20.99 -6.55
N SER A 243 -39.05 22.30 -6.45
CA SER A 243 -38.07 23.32 -6.07
C SER A 243 -37.52 23.09 -4.65
N PHE A 244 -38.40 22.80 -3.69
CA PHE A 244 -38.01 22.51 -2.30
C PHE A 244 -37.19 21.20 -2.20
N CYS A 245 -37.67 20.13 -2.83
CA CYS A 245 -36.98 18.85 -2.87
C CYS A 245 -35.62 18.92 -3.59
N ALA A 246 -35.50 19.71 -4.65
CA ALA A 246 -34.24 19.91 -5.38
C ALA A 246 -33.18 20.59 -4.49
N LEU A 247 -33.54 21.68 -3.79
CA LEU A 247 -32.62 22.39 -2.88
C LEU A 247 -32.04 21.45 -1.80
N LEU A 248 -32.88 20.60 -1.20
CA LEU A 248 -32.45 19.62 -0.21
C LEU A 248 -31.65 18.47 -0.84
N GLY A 249 -32.14 17.87 -1.93
CA GLY A 249 -31.53 16.69 -2.54
C GLY A 249 -30.18 16.97 -3.19
N ILE A 250 -30.02 18.09 -3.90
CA ILE A 250 -28.73 18.51 -4.50
C ILE A 250 -27.66 18.63 -3.41
N SER A 251 -28.03 19.18 -2.24
CA SER A 251 -27.11 19.30 -1.11
C SER A 251 -26.57 17.94 -0.66
N PHE A 252 -27.41 16.90 -0.54
CA PHE A 252 -26.97 15.56 -0.16
C PHE A 252 -26.18 14.84 -1.26
N PHE A 253 -26.55 14.98 -2.54
CA PHE A 253 -25.81 14.37 -3.66
C PHE A 253 -24.44 15.02 -3.90
N ALA A 254 -24.23 16.28 -3.50
CA ALA A 254 -22.93 16.95 -3.55
C ALA A 254 -21.96 16.51 -2.45
N LEU A 255 -22.45 16.07 -1.28
CA LEU A 255 -21.60 15.74 -0.12
C LEU A 255 -20.55 14.64 -0.39
N PRO A 256 -20.84 13.52 -1.07
CA PRO A 256 -19.83 12.51 -1.39
C PRO A 256 -18.60 13.06 -2.10
N ALA A 257 -18.76 14.02 -3.01
CA ALA A 257 -17.64 14.67 -3.69
C ALA A 257 -16.80 15.52 -2.73
N GLY A 258 -17.44 16.28 -1.83
CA GLY A 258 -16.76 17.08 -0.80
C GLY A 258 -16.01 16.24 0.24
N ILE A 259 -16.62 15.15 0.71
CA ILE A 259 -16.03 14.17 1.64
C ILE A 259 -14.78 13.52 1.00
N LEU A 260 -14.88 13.06 -0.25
CA LEU A 260 -13.73 12.49 -0.95
C LEU A 260 -12.63 13.54 -1.19
N GLY A 261 -12.98 14.74 -1.64
CA GLY A 261 -12.03 15.83 -1.90
C GLY A 261 -11.22 16.23 -0.65
N SER A 262 -11.91 16.45 0.47
CA SER A 262 -11.28 16.73 1.76
C SER A 262 -10.43 15.55 2.28
N GLY A 263 -10.93 14.32 2.16
CA GLY A 263 -10.18 13.10 2.51
C GLY A 263 -8.89 12.92 1.69
N PHE A 264 -8.89 13.25 0.40
CA PHE A 264 -7.67 13.28 -0.42
C PHE A 264 -6.70 14.38 0.05
N ALA A 265 -7.18 15.59 0.31
CA ALA A 265 -6.35 16.72 0.75
C ALA A 265 -5.63 16.41 2.09
N LEU A 266 -6.37 15.91 3.09
CA LEU A 266 -5.83 15.47 4.38
C LEU A 266 -4.76 14.38 4.21
N LYS A 267 -4.99 13.42 3.32
CA LYS A 267 -4.05 12.31 3.07
C LYS A 267 -2.75 12.77 2.41
N VAL A 268 -2.81 13.74 1.50
CA VAL A 268 -1.62 14.38 0.92
C VAL A 268 -0.83 15.14 1.99
N GLN A 269 -1.52 15.91 2.84
CA GLN A 269 -0.90 16.66 3.94
C GLN A 269 -0.24 15.72 4.98
N GLN A 270 -0.90 14.60 5.33
CA GLN A 270 -0.32 13.56 6.18
C GLN A 270 0.93 12.92 5.56
N GLN A 271 0.92 12.62 4.26
CA GLN A 271 2.10 12.09 3.56
C GLN A 271 3.27 13.09 3.57
N GLN A 272 3.02 14.39 3.42
CA GLN A 272 4.05 15.42 3.54
C GLN A 272 4.66 15.43 4.96
N ARG A 273 3.84 15.38 6.02
CA ARG A 273 4.35 15.28 7.41
C ARG A 273 5.16 14.00 7.64
N GLN A 274 4.77 12.88 7.04
CA GLN A 274 5.52 11.62 7.13
C GLN A 274 6.83 11.60 6.33
N LYS A 275 6.99 12.43 5.27
CA LYS A 275 8.24 12.55 4.50
C LYS A 275 9.42 13.09 5.33
N HIS A 276 9.20 13.65 6.53
CA HIS A 276 10.23 13.87 7.55
C HIS A 276 10.72 12.55 8.20
N MET A 277 11.11 11.59 7.36
CA MET A 277 11.39 10.18 7.69
C MET A 277 12.65 9.94 8.56
N ILE A 278 13.38 10.98 8.96
CA ILE A 278 14.61 10.87 9.76
C ILE A 278 14.35 10.07 11.06
N ARG A 279 13.19 10.23 11.68
CA ARG A 279 12.80 9.54 12.92
C ARG A 279 12.57 8.02 12.76
N ARG A 280 12.26 7.51 11.56
CA ARG A 280 11.97 6.07 11.35
C ARG A 280 13.21 5.21 11.05
N ARG A 281 14.36 5.83 10.75
CA ARG A 281 15.60 5.07 10.42
C ARG A 281 16.16 4.31 11.62
N GLN A 282 16.16 4.94 12.80
CA GLN A 282 16.75 4.34 14.01
C GLN A 282 15.95 3.13 14.53
N PRO A 283 14.60 3.18 14.70
CA PRO A 283 13.84 2.02 15.15
C PRO A 283 13.96 0.81 14.21
N ALA A 284 13.99 1.04 12.89
CA ALA A 284 14.18 -0.03 11.92
C ALA A 284 15.57 -0.69 12.02
N ALA A 285 16.63 0.10 12.28
CA ALA A 285 17.96 -0.43 12.52
C ALA A 285 18.01 -1.26 13.82
N THR A 286 17.41 -0.77 14.91
CA THR A 286 17.32 -1.50 16.18
C THR A 286 16.60 -2.84 16.01
N LEU A 287 15.47 -2.88 15.29
CA LEU A 287 14.71 -4.11 15.04
C LEU A 287 15.52 -5.15 14.25
N ILE A 288 16.26 -4.73 13.22
CA ILE A 288 17.13 -5.65 12.46
C ILE A 288 18.25 -6.20 13.36
N GLN A 289 18.83 -5.36 14.21
CA GLN A 289 19.89 -5.76 15.13
C GLN A 289 19.40 -6.67 16.27
N SER A 290 18.19 -6.46 16.80
CA SER A 290 17.62 -7.35 17.82
C SER A 290 17.25 -8.71 17.22
N LEU A 291 16.58 -8.74 16.07
CA LEU A 291 16.26 -9.98 15.36
C LEU A 291 17.52 -10.79 15.02
N TRP A 292 18.59 -10.15 14.57
CA TRP A 292 19.86 -10.84 14.31
C TRP A 292 20.50 -11.38 15.59
N ARG A 293 20.46 -10.64 16.70
CA ARG A 293 20.95 -11.14 18.00
C ARG A 293 20.15 -12.33 18.51
N CYS A 294 18.82 -12.30 18.39
CA CYS A 294 17.97 -13.44 18.75
C CYS A 294 18.29 -14.68 17.88
N TYR A 295 18.43 -14.50 16.56
CA TYR A 295 18.82 -15.59 15.66
C TYR A 295 20.22 -16.14 15.95
N ALA A 296 21.19 -15.26 16.22
CA ALA A 296 22.56 -15.66 16.51
C ALA A 296 22.76 -16.25 17.93
N ALA A 297 21.73 -16.19 18.78
CA ALA A 297 21.69 -16.80 20.11
C ALA A 297 21.11 -18.23 20.14
N ASP A 298 20.73 -18.77 18.97
CA ASP A 298 20.31 -20.16 18.79
C ASP A 298 21.39 -21.15 19.25
N GLU A 299 21.01 -22.32 19.74
CA GLU A 299 21.91 -23.27 20.39
C GLU A 299 22.96 -23.84 19.42
N HIS A 300 22.60 -23.97 18.14
CA HIS A 300 23.49 -24.40 17.06
C HIS A 300 24.32 -23.24 16.44
N SER A 301 24.16 -22.01 16.91
CA SER A 301 24.85 -20.82 16.36
C SER A 301 26.23 -20.60 16.99
N LEU A 302 27.29 -20.91 16.24
CA LEU A 302 28.70 -20.70 16.61
C LEU A 302 29.16 -19.21 16.56
N SER A 303 28.25 -18.25 16.73
CA SER A 303 28.57 -16.82 16.60
C SER A 303 29.25 -16.23 17.84
N GLU A 304 30.54 -16.54 18.03
CA GLU A 304 31.37 -16.01 19.13
C GLU A 304 31.29 -14.48 19.27
N ALA A 305 31.24 -13.76 18.14
CA ALA A 305 31.15 -12.30 18.09
C ALA A 305 29.86 -11.75 18.74
N THR A 306 28.78 -12.53 18.79
CA THR A 306 27.53 -12.17 19.48
C THR A 306 27.70 -12.25 20.98
N TRP A 307 28.39 -13.28 21.48
CA TRP A 307 28.56 -13.54 22.90
C TRP A 307 29.70 -12.74 23.53
N LYS A 308 30.72 -12.34 22.75
CA LYS A 308 31.88 -11.58 23.20
C LYS A 308 31.56 -10.24 23.90
N ILE A 309 30.42 -9.61 23.59
CA ILE A 309 29.97 -8.39 24.28
C ILE A 309 29.37 -8.67 25.69
N HIS A 310 29.00 -9.92 25.95
CA HIS A 310 28.44 -10.40 27.23
C HIS A 310 29.46 -11.16 28.09
N GLN A 311 30.70 -11.36 27.59
CA GLN A 311 31.79 -11.95 28.36
C GLN A 311 32.30 -10.95 29.41
N VAL A 312 32.12 -11.31 30.68
CA VAL A 312 32.69 -10.55 31.80
C VAL A 312 34.05 -11.18 32.17
N PRO A 313 35.14 -10.38 32.31
CA PRO A 313 36.41 -10.89 32.83
C PRO A 313 36.20 -11.44 34.25
N LEU A 314 36.71 -12.64 34.51
CA LEU A 314 36.68 -13.18 35.87
C LEU A 314 37.55 -12.29 36.80
N PRO A 315 37.13 -12.02 38.05
CA PRO A 315 38.00 -11.42 39.04
C PRO A 315 39.27 -12.25 39.18
N SER A 316 40.44 -11.62 39.14
CA SER A 316 41.70 -12.28 39.49
C SER A 316 41.57 -12.85 40.91
N PRO A 317 42.06 -14.07 41.19
CA PRO A 317 42.04 -14.60 42.55
C PRO A 317 42.75 -13.62 43.49
N PRO A 318 42.26 -13.46 44.74
CA PRO A 318 42.95 -12.60 45.71
C PRO A 318 44.39 -13.07 45.85
N PRO A 319 45.37 -12.15 45.95
CA PRO A 319 46.77 -12.54 46.08
C PRO A 319 46.92 -13.45 47.30
N SER A 320 47.38 -14.67 47.08
CA SER A 320 47.77 -15.60 48.15
C SER A 320 48.73 -14.88 49.08
N ARG A 321 48.46 -14.90 50.38
CA ARG A 321 49.12 -14.10 51.42
C ARG A 321 50.57 -14.55 51.66
N ALA A 322 51.44 -14.32 50.68
CA ALA A 322 52.88 -14.48 50.76
C ALA A 322 53.49 -13.19 51.34
N SER A 323 54.31 -13.35 52.38
CA SER A 323 54.84 -12.26 53.20
C SER A 323 56.13 -11.64 52.65
N SER A 324 56.09 -10.35 52.33
CA SER A 324 57.17 -9.32 52.44
C SER A 324 56.74 -8.10 51.63
N SER A 325 56.37 -6.97 52.26
CA SER A 325 57.23 -5.92 52.84
C SER A 325 57.81 -4.95 51.79
N PHE A 326 57.53 -3.65 52.00
CA PHE A 326 57.98 -2.45 51.28
C PHE A 326 57.28 -1.93 50.00
N LYS A 327 56.23 -1.13 50.28
CA LYS A 327 55.96 0.24 49.76
C LYS A 327 55.67 0.49 48.26
N HIS A 328 54.39 0.80 48.02
CA HIS A 328 53.88 1.93 47.21
C HIS A 328 54.72 2.44 46.01
N ASN A 329 54.27 2.13 44.79
CA ASN A 329 54.23 3.06 43.65
C ASN A 329 53.47 2.49 42.43
N ALA A 330 52.14 2.28 42.57
CA ALA A 330 51.29 1.83 41.45
C ALA A 330 49.80 2.24 41.59
N SER A 331 49.51 3.40 42.18
CA SER A 331 48.13 3.84 42.45
C SER A 331 47.74 5.14 41.74
N PHE A 332 47.85 5.21 40.40
CA PHE A 332 47.22 6.31 39.64
C PHE A 332 46.77 6.05 38.19
N VAL A 333 47.07 4.91 37.54
CA VAL A 333 46.76 4.73 36.09
C VAL A 333 45.96 3.46 35.81
N ALA A 334 44.70 3.41 36.28
CA ALA A 334 43.70 2.41 35.83
C ALA A 334 42.25 2.75 36.19
N ARG A 335 41.75 3.97 35.89
CA ARG A 335 40.30 4.24 35.98
C ARG A 335 39.79 5.37 35.06
N LEU A 336 39.84 5.13 33.75
CA LEU A 336 39.14 5.94 32.74
C LEU A 336 38.32 5.03 31.81
N PRO A 337 36.98 4.98 31.93
CA PRO A 337 36.13 4.31 30.96
C PRO A 337 35.98 5.19 29.71
N THR A 338 36.67 4.85 28.62
CA THR A 338 36.54 5.54 27.33
C THR A 338 35.23 5.21 26.60
N ILE A 339 34.09 5.63 27.17
CA ILE A 339 32.83 5.73 26.44
C ILE A 339 32.88 7.01 25.59
N ARG A 340 33.34 6.88 24.34
CA ARG A 340 33.32 7.97 23.35
C ARG A 340 31.90 8.14 22.80
N ARG A 341 31.02 8.78 23.58
CA ARG A 341 29.64 9.11 23.19
C ARG A 341 29.67 10.25 22.15
N HIS A 342 29.35 9.95 20.89
CA HIS A 342 29.30 10.98 19.84
C HIS A 342 28.28 12.08 20.18
N LYS A 343 28.76 13.31 20.35
CA LYS A 343 27.93 14.51 20.52
C LYS A 343 27.44 14.99 19.16
N SER A 344 26.12 14.98 18.95
CA SER A 344 25.51 15.59 17.76
C SER A 344 25.56 17.12 17.85
N GLN A 345 26.08 17.77 16.82
CA GLN A 345 26.04 19.23 16.68
C GLN A 345 24.59 19.72 16.51
N SER A 346 24.23 20.82 17.18
CA SER A 346 23.01 21.58 16.93
C SER A 346 23.35 22.86 16.14
N LEU A 347 22.66 23.09 15.03
CA LEU A 347 22.73 24.34 14.27
C LEU A 347 21.99 25.49 14.99
N HIS A 348 22.38 26.72 14.66
CA HIS A 348 21.83 27.97 15.19
C HIS A 348 20.32 28.17 14.93
N SER A 349 19.69 28.93 15.83
CA SER A 349 18.71 29.99 15.51
C SER A 349 18.86 31.15 16.52
N PRO A 350 18.60 32.42 16.15
CA PRO A 350 18.79 33.60 17.00
C PRO A 350 17.50 34.08 17.70
N GLY A 351 17.62 34.93 18.73
CA GLY A 351 16.50 35.72 19.26
C GLY A 351 16.66 36.16 20.73
N ASN A 352 16.68 37.47 20.99
CA ASN A 352 16.64 38.07 22.33
C ASN A 352 15.22 38.06 22.93
N ALA A 353 15.09 37.87 24.25
CA ALA A 353 14.32 38.77 25.15
C ALA A 353 14.42 38.37 26.64
N LYS A 354 14.40 39.38 27.51
CA LYS A 354 14.18 39.42 28.98
C LYS A 354 13.13 40.55 29.20
N PRO A 355 12.56 40.81 30.40
CA PRO A 355 12.34 40.02 31.63
C PRO A 355 10.78 40.04 31.94
N PRO A 356 10.20 40.04 33.17
CA PRO A 356 10.74 39.98 34.54
C PRO A 356 10.08 38.97 35.50
N SER A 357 10.46 39.12 36.77
CA SER A 357 10.22 38.31 37.97
C SER A 357 8.77 38.10 38.39
N GLY A 358 8.48 36.90 38.91
CA GLY A 358 7.32 36.60 39.75
C GLY A 358 7.60 35.39 40.65
N SER A 359 7.32 35.50 41.95
CA SER A 359 7.54 34.45 42.96
C SER A 359 6.40 33.43 42.99
N GLY A 360 6.71 32.12 43.01
CA GLY A 360 5.67 31.07 43.10
C GLY A 360 6.20 29.69 43.51
N ARG A 361 5.57 29.10 44.53
CA ARG A 361 5.86 27.79 45.14
C ARG A 361 5.75 26.59 44.18
N SER A 362 6.57 25.57 44.49
CA SER A 362 6.27 24.12 44.49
C SER A 362 5.61 23.46 43.26
N GLY A 363 6.28 22.46 42.67
CA GLY A 363 5.68 21.60 41.64
C GLY A 363 6.71 20.78 40.85
N ARG A 364 7.39 19.81 41.50
CA ARG A 364 8.41 18.99 40.83
C ARG A 364 7.77 17.76 40.15
N CYS A 365 7.52 17.84 38.84
CA CYS A 365 7.08 16.68 38.05
C CYS A 365 8.19 15.60 37.99
N PRO A 366 7.87 14.30 38.15
CA PRO A 366 8.84 13.22 38.00
C PRO A 366 9.37 13.11 36.57
N ARG A 367 10.68 12.88 36.44
CA ARG A 367 11.32 12.53 35.17
C ARG A 367 11.09 11.04 34.90
N VAL A 368 10.85 10.68 33.64
CA VAL A 368 10.71 9.29 33.17
C VAL A 368 12.03 8.53 33.39
N THR A 369 12.13 7.85 34.53
CA THR A 369 13.20 6.89 34.87
C THR A 369 12.68 5.58 35.49
N ASP A 370 11.36 5.40 35.55
CA ASP A 370 10.71 4.23 36.17
C ASP A 370 10.01 3.34 35.13
N ILE A 371 10.81 2.59 34.35
CA ILE A 371 10.34 1.43 33.55
C ILE A 371 11.20 0.17 33.79
N ASN A 372 12.35 0.27 34.48
CA ASN A 372 13.23 -0.87 34.75
C ASN A 372 12.94 -1.64 36.06
N ALA A 373 11.85 -1.32 36.76
CA ALA A 373 11.49 -1.91 38.07
C ALA A 373 10.29 -2.88 38.01
N SER A 374 10.01 -3.49 36.86
CA SER A 374 8.91 -4.46 36.69
C SER A 374 9.25 -5.57 35.69
N SER A 375 10.36 -6.27 35.94
CA SER A 375 10.66 -7.57 35.31
C SER A 375 11.27 -8.60 36.28
N GLU A 376 11.35 -8.29 37.58
CA GLU A 376 11.61 -9.26 38.64
C GLU A 376 10.30 -9.98 38.98
N ASN A 377 9.88 -10.92 38.13
CA ASN A 377 8.96 -12.04 38.42
C ASN A 377 8.69 -12.93 37.18
N LEU A 378 9.71 -13.21 36.37
CA LEU A 378 9.74 -14.45 35.59
C LEU A 378 10.85 -15.33 36.18
N ALA A 379 10.49 -16.56 36.57
CA ALA A 379 11.45 -17.57 36.95
C ALA A 379 12.27 -18.00 35.72
N VAL A 380 13.46 -17.42 35.57
CA VAL A 380 14.42 -17.77 34.51
C VAL A 380 15.35 -18.86 35.04
N ASN A 381 15.25 -20.07 34.49
CA ASN A 381 16.25 -21.11 34.75
C ASN A 381 17.58 -20.73 34.08
N ILE A 382 18.60 -20.49 34.90
CA ILE A 382 19.94 -20.09 34.46
C ILE A 382 20.80 -21.35 34.28
N GLU A 383 21.00 -21.77 33.04
CA GLU A 383 21.98 -22.82 32.71
C GLU A 383 23.35 -22.20 32.39
N THR A 384 24.28 -22.28 33.35
CA THR A 384 25.67 -21.88 33.14
C THR A 384 26.47 -23.00 32.49
N THR A 385 26.79 -22.86 31.21
CA THR A 385 27.77 -23.72 30.51
C THR A 385 29.16 -23.08 30.56
N GLU A 386 30.15 -23.80 31.07
CA GLU A 386 31.54 -23.34 31.06
C GLU A 386 32.15 -23.41 29.66
N SER A 387 32.90 -22.37 29.29
CA SER A 387 33.62 -22.25 28.01
C SER A 387 35.08 -22.66 28.20
N SER A 388 35.66 -23.37 27.23
CA SER A 388 36.99 -23.99 27.36
C SER A 388 38.18 -23.02 27.52
N ASP A 389 38.02 -21.71 27.31
CA ASP A 389 39.02 -20.70 27.70
C ASP A 389 38.70 -20.16 29.11
N ARG A 390 39.50 -20.54 30.11
CA ARG A 390 39.28 -20.34 31.56
C ARG A 390 39.29 -18.88 32.05
N ARG A 391 39.19 -17.89 31.16
CA ARG A 391 39.27 -16.44 31.47
C ARG A 391 37.93 -15.70 31.49
N TYR A 392 36.86 -16.30 30.96
CA TYR A 392 35.57 -15.63 30.81
C TYR A 392 34.40 -16.57 31.12
N ARG A 393 33.35 -16.03 31.77
CA ARG A 393 32.08 -16.74 31.99
C ARG A 393 31.05 -16.29 30.95
N ILE A 394 30.30 -17.23 30.37
CA ILE A 394 29.19 -16.94 29.44
C ILE A 394 27.87 -17.11 30.20
N VAL A 395 27.06 -16.05 30.25
CA VAL A 395 25.69 -16.12 30.77
C VAL A 395 24.73 -16.25 29.59
N ARG A 396 24.13 -17.44 29.41
CA ARG A 396 23.09 -17.67 28.40
C ARG A 396 21.72 -17.32 29.01
N PHE A 397 20.96 -16.48 28.32
CA PHE A 397 19.57 -16.17 28.68
C PHE A 397 18.63 -16.99 27.79
N LYS A 398 17.89 -17.93 28.39
CA LYS A 398 16.92 -18.80 27.70
C LYS A 398 15.59 -18.06 27.56
N ILE A 399 15.36 -17.42 26.41
CA ILE A 399 14.09 -16.70 26.13
C ILE A 399 13.21 -17.58 25.23
N PRO A 400 12.05 -18.08 25.71
CA PRO A 400 11.18 -18.95 24.92
C PRO A 400 10.52 -18.18 23.75
N PHE A 401 10.72 -18.70 22.55
CA PHE A 401 10.38 -18.02 21.28
C PHE A 401 8.87 -17.72 21.11
N GLU A 402 7.99 -18.54 21.72
CA GLU A 402 6.53 -18.31 21.73
C GLU A 402 6.12 -16.98 22.39
N SER A 403 6.79 -16.60 23.48
CA SER A 403 6.37 -15.47 24.33
C SER A 403 6.43 -14.14 23.56
N ILE A 404 7.46 -13.98 22.73
CA ILE A 404 7.67 -12.81 21.88
C ILE A 404 6.62 -12.74 20.77
N PHE A 405 6.22 -13.88 20.19
CA PHE A 405 5.22 -13.92 19.13
C PHE A 405 3.80 -13.63 19.64
N LYS A 406 3.43 -14.12 20.85
CA LYS A 406 2.12 -13.82 21.46
C LYS A 406 1.94 -12.32 21.76
N GLN A 407 3.01 -11.59 22.09
CA GLN A 407 2.94 -10.12 22.27
C GLN A 407 2.96 -9.29 20.98
N MET A 408 3.25 -9.90 19.81
CA MET A 408 3.26 -9.21 18.50
C MET A 408 2.05 -9.53 17.63
N ALA A 409 1.15 -10.42 18.06
CA ALA A 409 -0.14 -10.60 17.42
C ALA A 409 -1.05 -9.37 17.66
N PRO A 410 -1.80 -8.89 16.66
CA PRO A 410 -2.87 -7.93 16.92
C PRO A 410 -3.94 -8.57 17.83
N PRO A 411 -4.67 -7.79 18.64
CA PRO A 411 -5.73 -8.35 19.47
C PRO A 411 -6.78 -9.03 18.59
N THR A 412 -6.91 -10.34 18.74
CA THR A 412 -8.06 -11.08 18.21
C THR A 412 -9.28 -10.69 19.03
N ASN A 413 -10.26 -10.03 18.40
CA ASN A 413 -11.54 -9.75 19.04
C ASN A 413 -12.12 -11.06 19.60
N ALA A 414 -12.50 -11.02 20.87
CA ALA A 414 -13.13 -12.15 21.52
C ALA A 414 -14.52 -12.43 20.93
N THR A 415 -14.83 -13.72 20.77
CA THR A 415 -16.16 -14.33 20.91
C THR A 415 -17.37 -13.52 20.41
N ALA A 416 -17.83 -13.84 19.20
CA ALA A 416 -19.27 -13.90 18.97
C ALA A 416 -19.83 -15.19 19.62
N PRO A 417 -21.01 -15.17 20.26
CA PRO A 417 -21.60 -16.38 20.80
C PRO A 417 -22.11 -17.28 19.67
N THR A 418 -21.63 -18.53 19.64
CA THR A 418 -22.22 -19.60 18.82
C THR A 418 -23.56 -20.01 19.43
N ALA A 419 -24.64 -19.83 18.68
CA ALA A 419 -25.88 -20.56 18.92
C ALA A 419 -25.67 -22.04 18.55
N THR A 420 -26.05 -22.94 19.45
CA THR A 420 -26.25 -24.37 19.18
C THR A 420 -27.67 -24.60 18.66
N PRO A 421 -27.89 -25.60 17.77
CA PRO A 421 -29.24 -25.98 17.34
C PRO A 421 -29.98 -26.80 18.43
N ASP A 422 -31.30 -26.86 18.28
CA ASP A 422 -32.26 -27.54 19.17
C ASP A 422 -32.24 -29.08 19.05
N GLU A 423 -32.63 -29.77 20.14
CA GLU A 423 -32.97 -31.21 20.34
C GLU A 423 -32.97 -31.45 21.87
N ASP A 424 -33.99 -31.92 22.62
CA ASP A 424 -35.46 -32.08 22.46
C ASP A 424 -36.09 -32.26 23.89
N GLU A 425 -37.43 -32.39 24.03
CA GLU A 425 -38.24 -32.63 25.28
C GLU A 425 -38.33 -31.44 26.28
N GLU A 426 -39.47 -31.06 26.88
CA GLU A 426 -40.83 -31.65 27.07
C GLU A 426 -41.94 -30.58 26.88
#